data_AF-A0A2V2Z1T0-F1
#
_entry.id   AF-A0A2V2Z1T0-F1
#
_cell.length_a   1.000
_cell.length_b   1.000
_cell.length_c   1.000
_cell.angle_alpha   90.00
_cell.angle_beta   90.00
_cell.angle_gamma   90.00
#
_symmetry.space_group_name_H-M   'P 1'
#
loop_
_entity.id
_entity.type
_entity.pdbx_description
1 polymer ?
#
loop_
_entity_poly.entity_id
_entity_poly.type
_entity_poly.pdbx_seq_one_letter_code
_entity_poly.pdbx_strand_id
1 'polypeptide(L)' 'MPVLGEWYALPLIRKAGSLNIGDDIFNHIFHPSSIRLLKHCDAVLRIGGPSQGADEMVRVAQGMGKIVYSKLKDIPRIV' A
#
# COMPACT_ATOMS: atom_id res chain seq x y z
N MET A 1 -11.11 4.54 -8.02
CA MET A 1 -9.86 4.95 -8.70
C MET A 1 -8.71 4.16 -8.10
N PRO A 2 -7.84 3.50 -8.89
CA PRO A 2 -6.69 2.77 -8.37
C PRO A 2 -5.57 3.73 -7.96
N VAL A 3 -4.89 3.41 -6.86
CA VAL A 3 -3.77 4.17 -6.31
C VAL A 3 -2.70 3.23 -5.77
N LEU A 4 -1.45 3.70 -5.70
CA LEU A 4 -0.34 3.00 -5.06
C LEU A 4 0.12 3.76 -3.81
N GLY A 5 0.49 3.03 -2.76
CA GLY A 5 0.95 3.64 -1.50
C GLY A 5 2.19 4.52 -1.67
N GLU A 6 3.12 4.10 -2.52
CA GLU A 6 4.36 4.86 -2.79
C GLU A 6 4.11 6.25 -3.40
N TRP A 7 2.98 6.45 -4.11
CA TRP A 7 2.65 7.75 -4.70
C TRP A 7 2.42 8.82 -3.63
N TYR A 8 2.00 8.42 -2.44
CA TYR A 8 1.84 9.30 -1.28
C TYR A 8 3.08 9.30 -0.38
N ALA A 9 3.71 8.14 -0.19
CA ALA A 9 4.82 8.01 0.73
C ALA A 9 6.12 8.65 0.21
N LEU A 10 6.50 8.40 -1.05
CA LEU A 10 7.81 8.82 -1.59
C LEU A 10 8.02 10.34 -1.62
N PRO A 11 7.02 11.18 -1.98
CA PRO A 11 7.19 12.63 -1.90
C PRO A 11 7.44 13.12 -0.47
N LEU A 12 6.76 12.53 0.51
CA LEU A 12 6.90 12.88 1.93
C LEU A 12 8.27 12.45 2.48
N ILE A 13 8.71 11.23 2.16
CA ILE A 13 10.02 10.67 2.51
C ILE A 13 11.15 11.56 1.99
N ARG A 14 11.07 11.94 0.69
CA ARG A 14 12.02 12.86 0.06
C ARG A 14 12.03 14.21 0.76
N LYS A 15 10.85 14.78 1.04
CA LYS A 15 10.73 16.09 1.68
C LYS A 15 11.26 16.08 3.11
N ALA A 16 11.10 14.97 3.82
CA ALA A 16 11.59 14.77 5.18
C ALA A 16 13.11 14.55 5.25
N GLY A 17 13.79 14.36 4.10
CA GLY A 17 15.25 14.27 4.03
C GLY A 17 15.81 12.85 4.11
N SER A 18 15.00 11.82 3.82
CA SER A 18 15.52 10.46 3.68
C SER A 18 16.54 10.38 2.54
N LEU A 19 17.64 9.68 2.80
CA LEU A 19 18.77 9.52 1.89
C LEU A 19 18.78 8.13 1.25
N ASN A 20 18.26 7.11 1.95
CA ASN A 20 18.31 5.72 1.51
C ASN A 20 17.02 4.97 1.84
N ILE A 21 16.70 3.96 1.02
CA ILE A 21 15.65 2.99 1.37
C ILE A 21 16.04 2.31 2.67
N GLY A 22 15.12 2.30 3.63
CA GLY A 22 15.32 1.65 4.93
C GLY A 22 16.01 2.50 5.99
N ASP A 23 16.29 3.79 5.73
CA ASP A 23 16.68 4.72 6.80
C ASP A 23 15.50 5.02 7.75
N ASP A 24 15.79 5.69 8.87
CA ASP A 24 14.79 5.96 9.92
C ASP A 24 13.57 6.73 9.39
N ILE A 25 13.81 7.74 8.53
CA ILE A 25 12.75 8.54 7.92
C ILE A 25 11.91 7.67 6.98
N PHE A 26 12.55 6.88 6.13
CA PHE A 26 11.89 5.95 5.23
C PHE A 26 11.00 4.99 6.01
N ASN A 27 11.53 4.32 7.04
CA ASN A 27 10.80 3.33 7.82
C ASN A 27 9.63 3.95 8.59
N HIS A 28 9.80 5.17 9.11
CA HIS A 28 8.74 5.91 9.82
C HIS A 28 7.60 6.36 8.91
N ILE A 29 7.84 6.54 7.60
CA ILE A 29 6.84 7.10 6.69
C ILE A 29 6.27 6.05 5.73
N PHE A 30 7.08 5.18 5.14
CA PHE A 30 6.70 4.35 3.99
C PHE A 30 5.51 3.43 4.29
N HIS A 31 5.69 2.42 5.16
CA HIS A 31 4.61 1.52 5.54
C HIS A 31 3.47 2.23 6.29
N PRO A 32 3.74 3.12 7.27
CA PRO A 32 2.67 3.83 7.97
C PRO A 32 1.77 4.66 7.05
N SER A 33 2.30 5.24 5.97
CA SER A 33 1.51 5.96 4.98
C SER A 33 0.58 5.04 4.20
N SER A 34 1.07 3.88 3.75
CA SER A 34 0.24 2.87 3.08
C SER A 34 -0.87 2.33 3.98
N ILE A 35 -0.60 2.12 5.27
CA ILE A 35 -1.62 1.70 6.26
C ILE A 35 -2.70 2.78 6.44
N ARG A 36 -2.32 4.07 6.47
CA ARG A 36 -3.30 5.16 6.51
C ARG A 36 -4.15 5.19 5.24
N LEU A 37 -3.55 4.98 4.07
CA LEU A 37 -4.26 4.95 2.79
C LEU A 37 -5.32 3.83 2.76
N LEU A 38 -5.02 2.64 3.30
CA LEU A 38 -5.98 1.51 3.35
C LEU A 38 -7.32 1.88 3.98
N LYS A 39 -7.34 2.81 4.95
CA LYS A 39 -8.60 3.27 5.58
C LYS A 39 -9.55 3.91 4.57
N HIS A 40 -9.01 4.53 3.53
CA HIS A 40 -9.73 5.22 2.47
C HIS A 40 -9.99 4.35 1.22
N CYS A 41 -9.52 3.11 1.21
CA CYS A 41 -9.75 2.18 0.11
C CYS A 41 -10.93 1.25 0.42
N ASP A 42 -11.70 0.90 -0.60
CA ASP A 42 -12.74 -0.12 -0.51
C ASP A 42 -12.16 -1.53 -0.65
N ALA A 43 -11.10 -1.67 -1.45
CA ALA A 43 -10.46 -2.95 -1.75
C ALA A 43 -8.97 -2.78 -2.06
N VAL A 44 -8.25 -3.90 -2.03
CA VAL A 44 -6.83 -4.03 -2.38
C VAL A 44 -6.67 -5.08 -3.47
N LEU A 45 -5.80 -4.81 -4.45
CA LEU A 45 -5.34 -5.80 -5.41
C LEU A 45 -3.92 -6.25 -5.05
N ARG A 46 -3.73 -7.55 -4.81
CA ARG A 46 -2.40 -8.16 -4.67
C ARG A 46 -1.94 -8.71 -6.03
N ILE A 47 -0.97 -8.04 -6.65
CA ILE A 47 -0.50 -8.34 -8.02
C ILE A 47 0.28 -9.68 -8.12
N GLY A 48 0.90 -10.15 -7.04
CA GLY A 48 1.74 -11.36 -7.00
C GLY A 48 3.25 -11.08 -6.87
N GLY A 49 4.07 -12.13 -6.90
CA GLY A 49 5.53 -12.08 -6.72
C GLY A 49 5.99 -11.94 -5.25
N PRO A 50 7.23 -12.27 -4.91
CA PRO A 50 7.72 -12.19 -3.53
C PRO A 50 7.83 -10.73 -3.06
N SER A 51 7.10 -10.36 -2.01
CA SER A 51 7.20 -9.02 -1.40
C SER A 51 6.61 -9.00 -0.01
N GLN A 52 7.47 -9.00 1.01
CA GLN A 52 7.05 -8.94 2.42
C GLN A 52 6.18 -7.72 2.71
N GLY A 53 6.53 -6.57 2.12
CA GLY A 53 5.76 -5.33 2.29
C GLY A 53 4.35 -5.42 1.70
N ALA A 54 4.19 -6.03 0.53
CA ALA A 54 2.88 -6.22 -0.08
C ALA A 54 2.03 -7.25 0.67
N ASP A 55 2.67 -8.31 1.18
CA ASP A 55 2.00 -9.36 1.95
C ASP A 55 1.52 -8.81 3.31
N GLU A 56 2.29 -7.93 3.94
CA GLU A 56 1.86 -7.19 5.13
C GLU A 56 0.68 -6.26 4.84
N MET A 57 0.67 -5.55 3.70
CA MET A 57 -0.49 -4.71 3.33
C MET A 57 -1.77 -5.53 3.13
N VAL A 58 -1.66 -6.75 2.59
CA VAL A 58 -2.79 -7.68 2.50
C VAL A 58 -3.27 -8.07 3.90
N ARG A 59 -2.36 -8.47 4.80
CA ARG A 59 -2.71 -8.84 6.18
C ARG A 59 -3.43 -7.71 6.92
N VAL A 60 -2.90 -6.49 6.82
CA VAL A 60 -3.50 -5.31 7.44
C VAL A 60 -4.88 -5.00 6.82
N ALA A 61 -5.01 -5.04 5.49
CA ALA A 61 -6.28 -4.81 4.82
C ALA A 61 -7.35 -5.83 5.23
N GLN A 62 -6.99 -7.11 5.33
CA GLN A 62 -7.88 -8.17 5.84
C GLN A 62 -8.29 -7.92 7.30
N GLY A 63 -7.35 -7.52 8.16
CA GLY A 63 -7.65 -7.14 9.54
C GLY A 63 -8.58 -5.92 9.65
N MET A 64 -8.61 -5.06 8.64
CA MET A 64 -9.55 -3.93 8.51
C MET A 64 -10.88 -4.31 7.82
N GLY A 65 -11.09 -5.58 7.46
CA GLY A 65 -12.29 -6.04 6.76
C GLY A 65 -12.39 -5.58 5.29
N LYS A 66 -11.27 -5.20 4.67
CA LYS A 66 -11.23 -4.78 3.26
C LYS A 66 -11.26 -5.99 2.32
N ILE A 67 -11.83 -5.82 1.13
CA ILE A 67 -11.82 -6.85 0.09
C ILE A 67 -10.40 -6.95 -0.49
N VAL A 68 -9.86 -8.17 -0.57
CA VAL A 68 -8.56 -8.41 -1.20
C VAL A 68 -8.75 -9.28 -2.45
N TYR A 69 -8.41 -8.73 -3.61
CA TYR A 69 -8.36 -9.43 -4.88
C TYR A 69 -6.95 -9.94 -5.15
N SER A 70 -6.83 -11.18 -5.64
CA SER A 70 -5.54 -11.75 -6.08
C SER A 70 -5.34 -11.69 -7.59
N LYS A 71 -6.40 -11.39 -8.36
CA LYS A 71 -6.36 -11.28 -9.82
C LYS A 71 -7.15 -10.05 -10.25
N LEU A 72 -6.60 -9.32 -11.23
CA LEU A 72 -7.24 -8.11 -11.77
C LEU A 72 -8.64 -8.38 -12.33
N LYS A 73 -8.86 -9.55 -12.93
CA LYS A 73 -10.14 -9.95 -13.53
C LYS A 73 -11.28 -10.13 -12.51
N ASP A 74 -10.95 -10.26 -11.22
CA ASP A 74 -11.93 -10.45 -10.15
C ASP A 74 -12.47 -9.09 -9.65
N ILE A 75 -11.88 -7.97 -10.06
CA ILE A 75 -12.37 -6.63 -9.74
C ILE A 75 -13.63 -6.33 -10.57
N PRO A 76 -14.76 -5.93 -9.93
CA PRO A 76 -15.97 -5.55 -10.63
C PRO A 76 -15.71 -4.46 -11.69
N ARG A 77 -16.22 -4.68 -12.90
CA ARG A 77 -16.17 -3.67 -13.95
C ARG A 77 -17.36 -2.72 -13.80
N ILE A 78 -17.08 -1.43 -13.85
CA ILE A 78 -18.14 -0.42 -14.02
C ILE A 78 -18.61 -0.53 -15.47
N VAL A 79 -19.90 -0.76 -15.66
CA VAL A 79 -20.57 -0.80 -16.96
C VAL A 79 -21.07 0.60 -17.31
#